data_AF-A0A1J0LL89-F1
#
_entry.id   AF-A0A1J0LL89-F1
#
_cell.length_a   1.000
_cell.length_b   1.000
_cell.length_c   1.000
_cell.angle_alpha   90.00
_cell.angle_beta   90.00
_cell.angle_gamma   90.00
#
_symmetry.space_group_name_H-M   'P 1'
#
loop_
_entity.id
_entity.type
_entity.pdbx_description
1 polymer ?
#
loop_
_entity_poly.entity_id
_entity_poly.type
_entity_poly.pdbx_seq_one_letter_code
_entity_poly.pdbx_strand_id
1 'polypeptide(L)'
;MKTKKHFIIIISFWLSYTIYSQIGIGTSDPKAILDVQSTNSGILLPRISNTSNITSPQEGMIYYDSTNKLFSFYDGTQWQYLNFSSQIEQHDRNSGQVKINGYDNGSGTTKITFTNIGGNPDSNGDFTLIPIVLDTDESLDEITPGELVISGSPTTTWPKNLDSSLTNNQLQETIYDFDNDTFLENPVPGQVTIWRIILSFTKSSAATGIIFRLYNPSPDSSFDERKLIHISPEHIKGNLVFNIITIGDQLSIPSPIGNNNAKGYRFEIGADDMMDSITLESITRISMQYQ
;
A
#
# COMPACT_ATOMS: atom_id res chain seq x y z
N MET A 1 56.50 10.84 -56.33
CA MET A 1 55.16 10.24 -56.07
C MET A 1 55.11 9.13 -55.01
N LYS A 2 56.23 8.50 -54.62
CA LYS A 2 56.22 7.35 -53.66
C LYS A 2 56.01 7.75 -52.18
N THR A 3 56.43 8.93 -51.73
CA THR A 3 56.30 9.39 -50.33
C THR A 3 54.88 9.81 -49.93
N LYS A 4 54.10 10.37 -50.87
CA LYS A 4 52.69 10.74 -50.64
C LYS A 4 51.77 9.54 -50.36
N LYS A 5 52.05 8.37 -50.96
CA LYS A 5 51.27 7.14 -50.72
C LYS A 5 51.47 6.59 -49.30
N HIS A 6 52.68 6.66 -48.76
CA HIS A 6 52.98 6.21 -47.39
C HIS A 6 52.37 7.15 -46.34
N PHE A 7 52.35 8.46 -46.62
CA PHE A 7 51.72 9.45 -45.74
C PHE A 7 50.20 9.28 -45.61
N ILE A 8 49.51 8.93 -46.70
CA ILE A 8 48.05 8.68 -46.71
C ILE A 8 47.68 7.44 -45.89
N ILE A 9 48.50 6.38 -45.93
CA ILE A 9 48.25 5.14 -45.17
C ILE A 9 48.39 5.38 -43.66
N ILE A 10 49.38 6.19 -43.24
CA ILE A 10 49.60 6.51 -41.82
C ILE A 10 48.44 7.38 -41.27
N ILE A 11 47.95 8.34 -42.05
CA ILE A 11 46.77 9.15 -41.70
C ILE A 11 45.50 8.30 -41.57
N SER A 12 45.34 7.27 -42.42
CA SER A 12 44.20 6.35 -42.35
C SER A 12 44.22 5.47 -41.10
N PHE A 13 45.41 5.16 -40.56
CA PHE A 13 45.56 4.39 -39.32
C PHE A 13 45.32 5.23 -38.06
N TRP A 14 45.54 6.54 -38.13
CA TRP A 14 45.20 7.49 -37.07
C TRP A 14 43.71 7.88 -37.03
N LEU A 15 42.96 7.53 -38.08
CA LEU A 15 41.51 7.73 -38.19
C LEU A 15 40.68 6.52 -37.72
N SER A 16 41.26 5.61 -36.94
CA SER A 16 40.49 4.54 -36.29
C SER A 16 39.61 5.15 -35.20
N TYR A 17 38.36 5.45 -35.56
CA TYR A 17 37.33 5.87 -34.61
C TYR A 17 37.17 4.83 -33.50
N THR A 18 37.15 5.28 -32.24
CA THR A 18 36.66 4.48 -31.12
C THR A 18 35.14 4.39 -31.25
N ILE A 19 34.67 3.37 -31.95
CA ILE A 19 33.24 3.06 -32.02
C ILE A 19 32.87 2.47 -30.66
N TYR A 20 32.00 3.13 -29.90
CA TYR A 20 31.41 2.55 -28.70
C TYR A 20 30.52 1.39 -29.14
N SER A 21 30.98 0.16 -28.89
CA SER A 21 30.22 -1.05 -29.24
C SER A 21 29.15 -1.32 -28.18
N GLN A 22 28.03 -0.59 -28.24
CA GLN A 22 26.81 -0.97 -27.55
C GLN A 22 26.13 -2.09 -28.34
N ILE A 23 25.69 -3.13 -27.64
CA ILE A 23 24.97 -4.25 -28.24
C ILE A 23 23.47 -3.94 -28.16
N GLY A 24 22.90 -3.49 -29.27
CA GLY A 24 21.45 -3.40 -29.45
C GLY A 24 20.90 -4.68 -30.09
N ILE A 25 19.90 -5.30 -29.47
CA ILE A 25 19.12 -6.40 -30.06
C ILE A 25 17.69 -5.92 -30.20
N GLY A 26 17.21 -5.78 -31.44
CA GLY A 26 15.86 -5.27 -31.71
C GLY A 26 15.70 -3.75 -31.54
N THR A 27 16.79 -3.00 -31.31
CA THR A 27 16.82 -1.53 -31.30
C THR A 27 18.04 -1.01 -32.08
N SER A 28 17.87 0.11 -32.81
CA SER A 28 18.95 0.82 -33.50
C SER A 28 19.56 1.96 -32.68
N ASP A 29 18.98 2.26 -31.52
CA ASP A 29 19.40 3.34 -30.63
C ASP A 29 19.50 2.81 -29.19
N PRO A 30 20.46 1.89 -28.93
CA PRO A 30 20.62 1.28 -27.62
C PRO A 30 20.91 2.34 -26.54
N LYS A 31 20.35 2.15 -25.35
CA LYS A 31 20.51 3.04 -24.18
C LYS A 31 21.42 2.47 -23.10
N ALA A 32 21.95 1.27 -23.33
CA ALA A 32 22.86 0.57 -22.42
C ALA A 32 23.91 -0.22 -23.21
N ILE A 33 24.93 -0.73 -22.52
CA ILE A 33 25.96 -1.59 -23.12
C ILE A 33 25.34 -2.84 -23.78
N LEU A 34 24.25 -3.35 -23.19
CA LEU A 34 23.35 -4.32 -23.80
C LEU A 34 21.91 -3.78 -23.66
N ASP A 35 21.24 -3.56 -24.78
CA ASP A 35 19.84 -3.11 -24.83
C ASP A 35 19.03 -4.06 -25.72
N VAL A 36 18.02 -4.72 -25.16
CA VAL A 36 17.20 -5.72 -25.84
C VAL A 36 15.76 -5.25 -25.87
N GLN A 37 15.29 -4.89 -27.06
CA GLN A 37 13.91 -4.45 -27.29
C GLN A 37 13.14 -5.53 -28.07
N SER A 38 12.06 -6.02 -27.49
CA SER A 38 11.14 -6.94 -28.14
C SER A 38 9.73 -6.76 -27.59
N THR A 39 8.71 -6.96 -28.43
CA THR A 39 7.30 -6.91 -28.01
C THR A 39 6.72 -8.28 -27.73
N ASN A 40 7.43 -9.36 -28.06
CA ASN A 40 6.91 -10.74 -27.98
C ASN A 40 7.92 -11.79 -27.45
N SER A 41 9.14 -11.38 -27.13
CA SER A 41 10.21 -12.25 -26.66
C SER A 41 10.98 -11.58 -25.52
N GLY A 42 11.76 -12.37 -24.78
CA GLY A 42 12.60 -11.88 -23.68
C GLY A 42 14.01 -12.46 -23.73
N ILE A 43 14.79 -12.19 -22.68
CA ILE A 43 16.14 -12.74 -22.52
C ILE A 43 16.03 -14.07 -21.79
N LEU A 44 16.54 -15.15 -22.39
CA LEU A 44 16.71 -16.43 -21.72
C LEU A 44 18.13 -16.51 -21.14
N LEU A 45 18.23 -16.46 -19.81
CA LEU A 45 19.51 -16.66 -19.12
C LEU A 45 19.99 -18.11 -19.19
N PRO A 46 21.30 -18.38 -19.01
CA PRO A 46 21.81 -19.74 -18.84
C PRO A 46 21.01 -20.49 -17.78
N ARG A 47 20.57 -21.71 -18.10
CA ARG A 47 19.81 -22.57 -17.20
C ARG A 47 20.74 -23.60 -16.59
N ILE A 48 21.04 -23.46 -15.31
CA ILE A 48 22.07 -24.26 -14.64
C ILE A 48 21.44 -24.99 -13.46
N SER A 49 21.58 -26.31 -13.40
CA SER A 49 21.06 -27.14 -12.31
C SER A 49 22.12 -27.45 -11.24
N ASN A 50 23.40 -27.28 -11.59
CA ASN A 50 24.54 -27.51 -10.69
C ASN A 50 25.63 -26.47 -10.97
N THR A 51 25.87 -25.60 -9.99
CA THR A 51 26.88 -24.54 -10.06
C THR A 51 28.32 -25.04 -10.02
N SER A 52 28.55 -26.31 -9.67
CA SER A 52 29.90 -26.94 -9.73
C SER A 52 30.48 -26.96 -11.15
N ASN A 53 29.64 -26.81 -12.17
CA ASN A 53 30.06 -26.70 -13.57
C ASN A 53 30.64 -25.31 -13.92
N ILE A 54 30.51 -24.33 -13.02
CA ILE A 54 31.01 -22.97 -13.20
C ILE A 54 32.30 -22.84 -12.38
N THR A 55 33.44 -23.07 -13.01
CA THR A 55 34.74 -23.16 -12.33
C THR A 55 35.37 -21.82 -11.98
N SER A 56 34.91 -20.72 -12.60
CA SER A 56 35.42 -19.36 -12.36
C SER A 56 34.30 -18.33 -12.49
N PRO A 57 33.32 -18.31 -11.55
CA PRO A 57 32.27 -17.31 -11.58
C PRO A 57 32.85 -15.90 -11.44
N GLN A 58 32.16 -14.92 -12.01
CA GLN A 58 32.51 -13.50 -11.91
C GLN A 58 31.44 -12.79 -11.08
N GLU A 59 31.84 -11.81 -10.28
CA GLU A 59 30.89 -10.99 -9.53
C GLU A 59 29.87 -10.37 -10.50
N GLY A 60 28.59 -10.47 -10.14
CA GLY A 60 27.47 -10.02 -10.97
C GLY A 60 27.07 -10.99 -12.09
N MET A 61 27.70 -12.16 -12.23
CA MET A 61 27.22 -13.20 -13.15
C MET A 61 25.83 -13.67 -12.72
N ILE A 62 24.87 -13.73 -13.65
CA ILE A 62 23.48 -14.11 -13.39
C ILE A 62 23.11 -15.36 -14.20
N TYR A 63 22.38 -16.29 -13.59
CA TYR A 63 21.80 -17.43 -14.28
C TYR A 63 20.41 -17.76 -13.72
N TYR A 64 19.69 -18.64 -14.42
CA TYR A 64 18.43 -19.22 -13.94
C TYR A 64 18.69 -20.64 -13.41
N ASP A 65 18.47 -20.85 -12.12
CA ASP A 65 18.54 -22.16 -11.49
C ASP A 65 17.41 -23.05 -11.99
N SER A 66 17.74 -24.01 -12.85
CA SER A 66 16.74 -24.88 -13.47
C SER A 66 16.20 -25.94 -12.53
N THR A 67 16.86 -26.20 -11.39
CA THR A 67 16.40 -27.08 -10.33
C THR A 67 15.39 -26.34 -9.46
N ASN A 68 15.80 -25.20 -8.88
CA ASN A 68 15.00 -24.46 -7.90
C ASN A 68 14.03 -23.43 -8.51
N LYS A 69 14.11 -23.19 -9.83
CA LYS A 69 13.28 -22.23 -10.57
C LYS A 69 13.47 -20.76 -10.15
N LEU A 70 14.68 -20.41 -9.71
CA LEU A 70 15.02 -19.08 -9.18
C LEU A 70 16.12 -18.41 -10.00
N PHE A 71 16.10 -17.07 -10.05
CA PHE A 71 17.24 -16.30 -10.53
C PHE A 71 18.34 -16.31 -9.46
N SER A 72 19.58 -16.52 -9.89
CA SER A 72 20.75 -16.47 -9.02
C SER A 72 21.83 -15.58 -9.60
N PHE A 73 22.56 -14.89 -8.73
CA PHE A 73 23.72 -14.10 -9.09
C PHE A 73 24.90 -14.43 -8.17
N TYR A 74 26.13 -14.26 -8.67
CA TYR A 74 27.33 -14.45 -7.87
C TYR A 74 27.74 -13.12 -7.22
N ASP A 75 27.86 -13.09 -5.89
CA ASP A 75 28.19 -11.88 -5.11
C ASP A 75 29.70 -11.60 -5.00
N GLY A 76 30.53 -12.33 -5.77
CA GLY A 76 31.99 -12.30 -5.69
C GLY A 76 32.56 -13.42 -4.81
N THR A 77 31.76 -13.97 -3.89
CA THR A 77 32.18 -15.04 -2.95
C THR A 77 31.33 -16.30 -3.09
N GLN A 78 30.02 -16.17 -3.28
CA GLN A 78 29.07 -17.26 -3.33
C GLN A 78 27.87 -16.93 -4.23
N TRP A 79 27.12 -17.97 -4.59
CA TRP A 79 25.87 -17.81 -5.34
C TRP A 79 24.74 -17.41 -4.39
N GLN A 80 24.05 -16.33 -4.73
CA GLN A 80 22.87 -15.82 -4.04
C GLN A 80 21.65 -16.00 -4.91
N TYR A 81 20.49 -16.23 -4.31
CA TYR A 81 19.22 -16.14 -5.03
C TYR A 81 18.71 -14.70 -4.99
N LEU A 82 18.24 -14.20 -6.14
CA LEU A 82 17.37 -13.04 -6.16
C LEU A 82 16.03 -13.47 -5.58
N ASN A 83 15.88 -13.31 -4.28
CA ASN A 83 14.63 -13.58 -3.58
C ASN A 83 13.61 -12.50 -3.94
N PHE A 84 12.82 -12.78 -4.96
CA PHE A 84 11.45 -12.29 -5.03
C PHE A 84 10.60 -13.29 -4.25
N SER A 85 9.59 -12.88 -3.48
CA SER A 85 8.73 -13.85 -2.76
C SER A 85 8.01 -14.76 -3.76
N SER A 86 8.64 -15.85 -4.15
CA SER A 86 8.19 -16.76 -5.18
C SER A 86 7.20 -17.74 -4.58
N GLN A 87 5.94 -17.34 -4.56
CA GLN A 87 4.86 -18.31 -4.64
C GLN A 87 4.19 -18.06 -5.99
N ILE A 88 4.74 -18.70 -7.01
CA ILE A 88 4.07 -18.90 -8.28
C ILE A 88 3.21 -20.14 -8.05
N GLU A 89 1.89 -19.95 -8.13
CA GLU A 89 0.80 -20.94 -7.96
C GLU A 89 0.38 -21.23 -6.50
N GLN A 90 -0.72 -20.57 -6.08
CA GLN A 90 -1.58 -20.79 -4.89
C GLN A 90 -1.40 -19.94 -3.63
N HIS A 91 -0.38 -19.09 -3.51
CA HIS A 91 -0.49 -17.92 -2.64
C HIS A 91 -0.71 -16.69 -3.49
N ASP A 92 -1.97 -16.45 -3.84
CA ASP A 92 -2.35 -15.11 -4.25
C ASP A 92 -1.89 -14.18 -3.14
N ARG A 93 -0.94 -13.30 -3.48
CA ARG A 93 -0.50 -12.23 -2.60
C ARG A 93 -1.70 -11.31 -2.44
N ASN A 94 -2.61 -11.68 -1.55
CA ASN A 94 -3.77 -10.91 -1.11
C ASN A 94 -3.33 -9.70 -0.27
N SER A 95 -2.08 -9.28 -0.46
CA SER A 95 -1.58 -8.03 0.02
C SER A 95 -2.15 -6.92 -0.84
N GLY A 96 -2.51 -5.84 -0.18
CA GLY A 96 -3.02 -4.66 -0.83
C GLY A 96 -2.94 -3.50 0.15
N GLN A 97 -2.90 -2.30 -0.39
CA GLN A 97 -3.07 -1.10 0.39
C GLN A 97 -4.21 -0.31 -0.22
N VAL A 98 -5.14 0.17 0.58
CA VAL A 98 -6.27 0.95 0.10
C VAL A 98 -6.39 2.18 0.98
N LYS A 99 -6.23 3.35 0.36
CA LYS A 99 -6.29 4.63 1.06
C LYS A 99 -7.59 5.35 0.75
N ILE A 100 -8.42 5.51 1.78
CA ILE A 100 -9.59 6.37 1.82
C ILE A 100 -9.15 7.76 2.29
N ASN A 101 -9.46 8.80 1.52
CA ASN A 101 -9.20 10.19 1.90
C ASN A 101 -10.38 10.73 2.72
N GLY A 102 -10.08 11.50 3.76
CA GLY A 102 -11.09 12.02 4.68
C GLY A 102 -11.71 13.37 4.28
N TYR A 103 -11.01 14.18 3.48
CA TYR A 103 -11.54 15.46 3.00
C TYR A 103 -11.05 15.76 1.58
N ASP A 104 -11.92 16.28 0.73
CA ASP A 104 -11.57 16.77 -0.60
C ASP A 104 -12.06 18.22 -0.75
N ASN A 105 -11.12 19.16 -0.62
CA ASN A 105 -11.37 20.59 -0.70
C ASN A 105 -11.37 21.12 -2.15
N GLY A 106 -11.95 20.37 -3.09
CA GLY A 106 -11.90 20.70 -4.50
C GLY A 106 -13.03 20.07 -5.29
N SER A 107 -13.87 20.92 -5.89
CA SER A 107 -14.98 20.60 -6.79
C SER A 107 -16.32 20.27 -6.12
N GLY A 108 -17.04 21.33 -5.70
CA GLY A 108 -18.38 21.72 -6.22
C GLY A 108 -19.58 20.77 -6.16
N THR A 109 -19.40 19.53 -5.73
CA THR A 109 -20.46 18.57 -5.42
C THR A 109 -20.09 18.02 -4.06
N THR A 110 -20.98 18.19 -3.08
CA THR A 110 -20.87 17.69 -1.71
C THR A 110 -20.21 16.32 -1.69
N LYS A 111 -19.00 16.26 -1.13
CA LYS A 111 -18.24 15.02 -0.96
C LYS A 111 -18.41 14.59 0.47
N ILE A 112 -18.56 13.28 0.64
CA ILE A 112 -18.59 12.63 1.93
C ILE A 112 -17.59 13.31 2.86
N THR A 113 -18.12 13.90 3.92
CA THR A 113 -17.31 14.46 4.98
C THR A 113 -17.35 13.47 6.13
N PHE A 114 -16.20 13.10 6.66
CA PHE A 114 -16.19 12.48 7.98
C PHE A 114 -16.39 13.62 8.98
N THR A 115 -17.62 13.82 9.42
CA THR A 115 -18.04 15.05 10.09
C THR A 115 -17.26 15.32 11.37
N ASN A 116 -16.94 16.61 11.56
CA ASN A 116 -16.40 17.27 12.75
C ASN A 116 -16.57 16.43 14.02
N ILE A 117 -15.53 15.66 14.34
CA ILE A 117 -15.60 14.73 15.45
C ILE A 117 -15.30 15.52 16.73
N GLY A 118 -16.34 16.16 17.26
CA GLY A 118 -16.24 17.04 18.42
C GLY A 118 -15.90 16.25 19.68
N GLY A 119 -14.63 16.23 20.06
CA GLY A 119 -14.21 15.71 21.35
C GLY A 119 -14.72 16.61 22.48
N ASN A 120 -15.69 16.12 23.24
CA ASN A 120 -16.15 16.76 24.46
C ASN A 120 -16.25 15.70 25.55
N PRO A 121 -15.71 15.90 26.75
CA PRO A 121 -15.95 15.00 27.86
C PRO A 121 -17.45 14.94 28.20
N ASP A 122 -17.88 13.83 28.78
CA ASP A 122 -19.23 13.70 29.32
C ASP A 122 -19.41 14.63 30.54
N SER A 123 -20.61 14.65 31.12
CA SER A 123 -20.89 15.46 32.32
C SER A 123 -20.02 15.11 33.53
N ASN A 124 -19.30 13.99 33.52
CA ASN A 124 -18.42 13.52 34.59
C ASN A 124 -16.95 13.82 34.31
N GLY A 125 -16.60 14.38 33.14
CA GLY A 125 -15.21 14.62 32.76
C GLY A 125 -14.52 13.42 32.10
N ASP A 126 -15.27 12.36 31.77
CA ASP A 126 -14.75 11.18 31.08
C ASP A 126 -14.78 11.38 29.55
N PHE A 127 -13.90 10.69 28.81
CA PHE A 127 -13.87 10.77 27.36
C PHE A 127 -15.19 10.32 26.73
N THR A 128 -15.90 11.22 26.04
CA THR A 128 -16.99 10.80 25.13
C THR A 128 -16.37 10.31 23.83
N LEU A 129 -16.62 9.05 23.51
CA LEU A 129 -16.19 8.43 22.26
C LEU A 129 -17.26 8.65 21.19
N ILE A 130 -16.87 9.24 20.07
CA ILE A 130 -17.74 9.51 18.92
C ILE A 130 -17.26 8.66 17.75
N PRO A 131 -18.15 7.88 17.10
CA PRO A 131 -17.79 7.08 15.95
C PRO A 131 -17.41 7.95 14.76
N ILE A 132 -16.39 7.52 14.04
CA ILE A 132 -16.04 8.04 12.72
C ILE A 132 -17.01 7.40 11.73
N VAL A 133 -18.13 8.07 11.52
CA VAL A 133 -19.13 7.73 10.50
C VAL A 133 -18.87 8.61 9.28
N LEU A 134 -19.20 8.13 8.08
CA LEU A 134 -19.20 9.04 6.95
C LEU A 134 -20.54 9.77 6.83
N ASP A 135 -20.48 11.06 6.56
CA ASP A 135 -21.64 11.94 6.53
C ASP A 135 -21.73 12.51 5.11
N THR A 136 -22.86 12.25 4.47
CA THR A 136 -23.22 12.95 3.24
C THR A 136 -24.00 14.17 3.66
N ASP A 137 -23.62 15.36 3.17
CA ASP A 137 -24.32 16.65 3.42
C ASP A 137 -25.73 16.69 2.76
N GLU A 138 -26.39 15.54 2.61
CA GLU A 138 -27.75 15.40 2.11
C GLU A 138 -28.67 14.90 3.21
N SER A 139 -29.86 15.48 3.29
CA SER A 139 -30.87 15.28 4.33
C SER A 139 -31.50 13.86 4.40
N LEU A 140 -30.84 12.84 3.85
CA LEU A 140 -31.30 11.44 3.81
C LEU A 140 -30.19 10.42 4.19
N ASP A 141 -29.17 10.84 4.94
CA ASP A 141 -28.35 10.10 5.93
C ASP A 141 -27.88 8.66 5.61
N GLU A 142 -27.67 8.28 4.35
CA GLU A 142 -26.97 7.04 4.01
C GLU A 142 -25.96 7.29 2.88
N ILE A 143 -24.69 6.98 3.17
CA ILE A 143 -23.62 7.02 2.16
C ILE A 143 -23.84 5.86 1.19
N THR A 144 -23.77 6.14 -0.10
CA THR A 144 -23.90 5.10 -1.12
C THR A 144 -22.55 4.62 -1.66
N PRO A 145 -22.44 3.33 -2.03
CA PRO A 145 -21.26 2.83 -2.73
C PRO A 145 -20.92 3.67 -3.97
N GLY A 146 -19.67 4.13 -4.07
CA GLY A 146 -19.19 5.02 -5.12
C GLY A 146 -18.80 6.40 -4.63
N GLU A 147 -19.27 6.79 -3.44
CA GLU A 147 -19.03 8.11 -2.88
C GLU A 147 -17.71 8.21 -2.09
N LEU A 148 -17.08 7.08 -1.68
CA LEU A 148 -15.77 7.12 -1.00
C LEU A 148 -14.69 7.69 -1.91
N VAL A 149 -13.92 8.64 -1.39
CA VAL A 149 -12.76 9.21 -2.08
C VAL A 149 -11.54 8.29 -1.91
N ILE A 150 -11.43 7.29 -2.79
CA ILE A 150 -10.28 6.37 -2.83
C ILE A 150 -9.12 7.00 -3.60
N SER A 151 -7.92 7.02 -3.01
CA SER A 151 -6.72 7.51 -3.69
C SER A 151 -6.33 6.61 -4.87
N GLY A 152 -5.68 7.18 -5.88
CA GLY A 152 -5.04 6.38 -6.94
C GLY A 152 -3.74 5.69 -6.50
N SER A 153 -3.10 5.03 -7.47
CA SER A 153 -1.71 4.57 -7.35
C SER A 153 -0.77 5.75 -7.03
N PRO A 154 0.28 5.58 -6.21
CA PRO A 154 0.76 4.31 -5.65
C PRO A 154 0.09 3.90 -4.33
N THR A 155 -0.70 4.78 -3.71
CA THR A 155 -1.26 4.57 -2.36
C THR A 155 -2.45 3.62 -2.30
N THR A 156 -3.00 3.25 -3.45
CA THR A 156 -4.02 2.20 -3.56
C THR A 156 -3.59 1.14 -4.55
N THR A 157 -3.65 -0.11 -4.10
CA THR A 157 -3.52 -1.34 -4.87
C THR A 157 -4.42 -2.37 -4.17
N TRP A 158 -5.50 -2.74 -4.85
CA TRP A 158 -6.48 -3.67 -4.30
C TRP A 158 -5.90 -5.08 -4.13
N PRO A 159 -6.27 -5.81 -3.07
CA PRO A 159 -5.90 -7.21 -2.90
C PRO A 159 -6.33 -8.07 -4.08
N LYS A 160 -5.50 -9.04 -4.47
CA LYS A 160 -5.73 -9.89 -5.65
C LYS A 160 -6.89 -10.89 -5.52
N ASN A 161 -7.32 -11.20 -4.30
CA ASN A 161 -8.50 -12.04 -4.05
C ASN A 161 -9.82 -11.36 -4.42
N LEU A 162 -9.81 -10.05 -4.66
CA LEU A 162 -10.98 -9.34 -5.16
C LEU A 162 -11.11 -9.58 -6.66
N ASP A 163 -12.33 -9.79 -7.14
CA ASP A 163 -12.58 -9.99 -8.56
C ASP A 163 -12.19 -8.72 -9.35
N SER A 164 -11.34 -8.90 -10.35
CA SER A 164 -10.92 -7.83 -11.25
C SER A 164 -12.06 -7.18 -12.05
N SER A 165 -13.23 -7.82 -12.10
CA SER A 165 -14.43 -7.32 -12.76
C SER A 165 -15.28 -6.37 -11.90
N LEU A 166 -14.98 -6.24 -10.60
CA LEU A 166 -15.74 -5.37 -9.71
C LEU A 166 -15.70 -3.91 -10.19
N THR A 167 -16.88 -3.28 -10.18
CA THR A 167 -17.01 -1.84 -10.39
C THR A 167 -16.39 -1.06 -9.22
N ASN A 168 -16.12 0.23 -9.41
CA ASN A 168 -15.60 1.07 -8.33
C ASN A 168 -16.50 1.07 -7.08
N ASN A 169 -17.82 1.05 -7.28
CA ASN A 169 -18.80 1.03 -6.19
C ASN A 169 -18.68 -0.29 -5.40
N GLN A 170 -18.65 -1.42 -6.11
CA GLN A 170 -18.47 -2.73 -5.49
C GLN A 170 -17.11 -2.88 -4.80
N LEU A 171 -16.05 -2.24 -5.32
CA LEU A 171 -14.75 -2.22 -4.64
C LEU A 171 -14.82 -1.47 -3.30
N GLN A 172 -15.59 -0.39 -3.22
CA GLN A 172 -15.79 0.35 -1.96
C GLN A 172 -16.52 -0.50 -0.91
N GLU A 173 -17.49 -1.32 -1.32
CA GLU A 173 -18.15 -2.30 -0.44
C GLU A 173 -17.19 -3.36 0.13
N THR A 174 -15.99 -3.53 -0.45
CA THR A 174 -14.96 -4.47 0.08
C THR A 174 -14.08 -3.86 1.19
N ILE A 175 -14.24 -2.58 1.49
CA ILE A 175 -13.49 -1.88 2.53
C ILE A 175 -14.39 -1.14 3.53
N TYR A 176 -15.64 -0.85 3.17
CA TYR A 176 -16.61 -0.23 4.05
C TYR A 176 -17.97 -0.90 3.88
N ASP A 177 -18.61 -1.26 5.00
CA ASP A 177 -19.99 -1.73 5.07
C ASP A 177 -20.87 -0.52 5.39
N PHE A 178 -21.53 -0.03 4.35
CA PHE A 178 -22.40 1.15 4.37
C PHE A 178 -23.67 0.95 5.21
N ASP A 179 -24.15 -0.27 5.36
CA ASP A 179 -25.36 -0.56 6.13
C ASP A 179 -25.09 -0.51 7.65
N ASN A 180 -23.84 -0.75 8.07
CA ASN A 180 -23.47 -0.93 9.48
C ASN A 180 -22.46 0.11 10.00
N ASP A 181 -22.02 1.02 9.13
CA ASP A 181 -20.99 2.02 9.36
C ASP A 181 -19.69 1.45 9.92
N THR A 182 -19.14 0.47 9.19
CA THR A 182 -17.97 -0.30 9.66
C THR A 182 -16.94 -0.51 8.57
N PHE A 183 -15.68 -0.55 8.98
CA PHE A 183 -14.53 -0.75 8.11
C PHE A 183 -14.18 -2.23 8.03
N LEU A 184 -13.99 -2.71 6.81
CA LEU A 184 -13.78 -4.10 6.51
C LEU A 184 -12.30 -4.39 6.24
N GLU A 185 -11.77 -5.42 6.89
CA GLU A 185 -10.51 -6.02 6.51
C GLU A 185 -10.60 -6.67 5.13
N ASN A 186 -9.45 -6.96 4.52
CA ASN A 186 -9.46 -7.84 3.35
C ASN A 186 -9.95 -9.22 3.80
N PRO A 187 -10.92 -9.86 3.11
CA PRO A 187 -11.59 -11.04 3.63
C PRO A 187 -10.74 -12.31 3.45
N VAL A 188 -9.62 -12.37 4.16
CA VAL A 188 -8.68 -13.49 4.21
C VAL A 188 -8.46 -13.85 5.68
N PRO A 189 -8.97 -14.99 6.15
CA PRO A 189 -8.79 -15.43 7.53
C PRO A 189 -7.30 -15.54 7.91
N GLY A 190 -6.96 -15.09 9.10
CA GLY A 190 -5.59 -15.04 9.63
C GLY A 190 -4.71 -13.93 9.04
N GLN A 191 -5.23 -13.12 8.10
CA GLN A 191 -4.44 -12.04 7.51
C GLN A 191 -4.25 -10.89 8.50
N VAL A 192 -3.00 -10.48 8.66
CA VAL A 192 -2.65 -9.28 9.43
C VAL A 192 -2.97 -8.03 8.60
N THR A 193 -3.76 -7.13 9.18
CA THR A 193 -4.07 -5.83 8.60
C THR A 193 -3.52 -4.73 9.50
N ILE A 194 -2.83 -3.76 8.91
CA ILE A 194 -2.48 -2.50 9.58
C ILE A 194 -3.46 -1.44 9.12
N TRP A 195 -4.14 -0.82 10.08
CA TRP A 195 -4.93 0.38 9.88
C TRP A 195 -4.08 1.59 10.26
N ARG A 196 -3.80 2.45 9.28
CA ARG A 196 -3.17 3.75 9.51
C ARG A 196 -4.22 4.84 9.37
N ILE A 197 -4.50 5.51 10.48
CA ILE A 197 -5.46 6.62 10.56
C ILE A 197 -4.67 7.90 10.79
N ILE A 198 -4.95 8.90 9.97
CA ILE A 198 -4.37 10.25 10.09
C ILE A 198 -5.51 11.21 10.34
N LEU A 199 -5.40 11.96 11.43
CA LEU A 199 -6.33 13.03 11.77
C LEU A 199 -5.57 14.35 11.84
N SER A 200 -6.25 15.45 11.58
CA SER A 200 -5.81 16.79 11.96
C SER A 200 -6.70 17.31 13.09
N PHE A 201 -6.13 18.14 13.95
CA PHE A 201 -6.88 18.74 15.06
C PHE A 201 -6.54 20.21 15.23
N THR A 202 -7.49 20.95 15.81
CA THR A 202 -7.31 22.30 16.37
C THR A 202 -8.00 22.40 17.73
N LYS A 203 -7.41 23.14 18.68
CA LYS A 203 -7.97 23.35 20.03
C LYS A 203 -7.70 24.74 20.57
N SER A 204 -8.55 25.19 21.49
CA SER A 204 -8.48 26.53 22.10
C SER A 204 -7.60 26.62 23.35
N SER A 205 -7.36 25.53 24.11
CA SER A 205 -6.15 25.32 24.97
C SER A 205 -6.25 24.12 25.91
N ALA A 206 -7.46 23.83 26.42
CA ALA A 206 -7.63 22.99 27.60
C ALA A 206 -7.54 21.47 27.36
N ALA A 207 -7.81 21.01 26.14
CA ALA A 207 -7.65 19.59 25.79
C ALA A 207 -6.17 19.16 25.83
N THR A 208 -5.89 18.09 26.56
CA THR A 208 -4.54 17.52 26.72
C THR A 208 -4.44 16.05 26.31
N GLY A 209 -5.57 15.42 26.00
CA GLY A 209 -5.66 14.00 25.71
C GLY A 209 -6.65 13.75 24.59
N ILE A 210 -6.22 12.97 23.60
CA ILE A 210 -7.11 12.41 22.59
C ILE A 210 -7.01 10.90 22.65
N ILE A 211 -8.15 10.25 22.79
CA ILE A 211 -8.26 8.81 22.73
C ILE A 211 -8.83 8.41 21.38
N PHE A 212 -8.19 7.43 20.75
CA PHE A 212 -8.71 6.75 19.57
C PHE A 212 -9.03 5.31 19.95
N ARG A 213 -10.16 4.80 19.50
CA ARG A 213 -10.60 3.43 19.74
C ARG A 213 -10.90 2.76 18.42
N LEU A 214 -10.41 1.55 18.24
CA LEU A 214 -10.84 0.62 17.20
C LEU A 214 -11.43 -0.58 17.92
N TYR A 215 -12.68 -0.91 17.63
CA TYR A 215 -13.32 -2.08 18.22
C TYR A 215 -14.17 -2.82 17.19
N ASN A 216 -14.41 -4.10 17.43
CA ASN A 216 -15.34 -4.88 16.64
C ASN A 216 -16.73 -4.79 17.31
N PRO A 217 -17.77 -4.27 16.63
CA PRO A 217 -19.09 -4.08 17.23
C PRO A 217 -19.90 -5.39 17.35
N SER A 218 -19.39 -6.52 16.86
CA SER A 218 -20.05 -7.82 17.01
C SER A 218 -20.14 -8.20 18.49
N PRO A 219 -21.30 -8.65 19.00
CA PRO A 219 -21.49 -8.95 20.42
C PRO A 219 -20.62 -10.11 20.92
N ASP A 220 -20.17 -10.98 20.00
CA ASP A 220 -19.33 -12.13 20.31
C ASP A 220 -17.82 -11.78 20.30
N SER A 221 -17.45 -10.56 19.89
CA SER A 221 -16.06 -10.11 19.83
C SER A 221 -15.68 -9.31 21.07
N SER A 222 -14.54 -9.67 21.68
CA SER A 222 -13.93 -8.88 22.75
C SER A 222 -12.85 -7.92 22.26
N PHE A 223 -12.72 -7.75 20.93
CA PHE A 223 -11.69 -6.92 20.35
C PHE A 223 -12.02 -5.43 20.56
N ASP A 224 -11.22 -4.76 21.40
CA ASP A 224 -11.33 -3.33 21.73
C ASP A 224 -9.92 -2.79 22.01
N GLU A 225 -9.39 -2.01 21.08
CA GLU A 225 -8.07 -1.40 21.17
C GLU A 225 -8.20 0.11 21.34
N ARG A 226 -7.56 0.66 22.37
CA ARG A 226 -7.60 2.09 22.70
C ARG A 226 -6.20 2.67 22.73
N LYS A 227 -6.04 3.83 22.09
CA LYS A 227 -4.79 4.59 22.05
C LYS A 227 -5.02 6.00 22.54
N LEU A 228 -4.42 6.32 23.68
CA LEU A 228 -4.37 7.67 24.22
C LEU A 228 -3.12 8.38 23.73
N ILE A 229 -3.29 9.57 23.16
CA ILE A 229 -2.21 10.49 22.81
C ILE A 229 -2.32 11.72 23.70
N HIS A 230 -1.20 12.10 24.30
CA HIS A 230 -1.07 13.37 25.01
C HIS A 230 -0.73 14.49 24.04
N ILE A 231 -1.41 15.63 24.17
CA ILE A 231 -1.17 16.84 23.39
C ILE A 231 -0.79 17.94 24.38
N SER A 232 0.40 18.51 24.20
CA SER A 232 0.84 19.59 25.09
C SER A 232 -0.12 20.79 25.03
N PRO A 233 -0.25 21.56 26.13
CA PRO A 233 -1.07 22.78 26.16
C PRO A 233 -0.77 23.77 25.02
N GLU A 234 0.51 23.92 24.66
CA GLU A 234 0.98 24.84 23.61
C GLU A 234 0.69 24.38 22.17
N HIS A 235 0.39 23.09 21.96
CA HIS A 235 0.09 22.54 20.64
C HIS A 235 -1.39 22.71 20.31
N ILE A 236 -1.76 23.89 19.82
CA ILE A 236 -3.14 24.23 19.47
C ILE A 236 -3.62 23.61 18.14
N LYS A 237 -2.72 23.00 17.36
CA LYS A 237 -3.04 22.28 16.13
C LYS A 237 -1.96 21.28 15.76
N GLY A 238 -2.33 20.25 14.99
CA GLY A 238 -1.37 19.28 14.49
C GLY A 238 -2.01 18.09 13.81
N ASN A 239 -1.19 17.09 13.48
CA ASN A 239 -1.64 15.82 12.94
C ASN A 239 -1.43 14.71 13.97
N LEU A 240 -2.41 13.81 14.06
CA LEU A 240 -2.36 12.60 14.86
C LEU A 240 -2.24 11.42 13.91
N VAL A 241 -1.42 10.44 14.27
CA VAL A 241 -1.26 9.22 13.49
C VAL A 241 -1.45 8.02 14.39
N PHE A 242 -2.45 7.21 14.10
CA PHE A 242 -2.73 5.95 14.77
C PHE A 242 -2.40 4.81 13.82
N ASN A 243 -1.63 3.84 14.31
CA ASN A 243 -1.41 2.57 13.61
C ASN A 243 -1.93 1.46 14.50
N ILE A 244 -2.95 0.72 14.07
CA ILE A 244 -3.50 -0.41 14.81
C ILE A 244 -3.41 -1.65 13.94
N ILE A 245 -3.15 -2.79 14.57
CA ILE A 245 -3.02 -4.08 13.90
C ILE A 245 -4.26 -4.89 14.24
N THR A 246 -4.88 -5.46 13.23
CA THR A 246 -5.98 -6.43 13.34
C THR A 246 -5.60 -7.72 12.63
N ILE A 247 -6.27 -8.80 12.97
CA ILE A 247 -6.10 -10.11 12.31
C ILE A 247 -7.48 -10.58 11.91
N GLY A 248 -7.67 -10.88 10.63
CA GLY A 248 -8.93 -11.35 10.10
C GLY A 248 -9.38 -12.66 10.76
N ASP A 249 -10.57 -12.71 11.33
CA ASP A 249 -11.17 -13.91 11.91
C ASP A 249 -12.65 -14.04 11.52
N GLN A 250 -13.33 -15.05 12.07
CA GLN A 250 -14.75 -15.29 11.76
C GLN A 250 -15.68 -14.19 12.27
N LEU A 251 -15.28 -13.40 13.27
CA LEU A 251 -16.06 -12.32 13.88
C LEU A 251 -15.78 -10.96 13.24
N SER A 252 -14.62 -10.78 12.59
CA SER A 252 -14.27 -9.55 11.88
C SER A 252 -14.62 -9.57 10.40
N ILE A 253 -14.57 -10.74 9.75
CA ILE A 253 -14.85 -10.88 8.32
C ILE A 253 -16.34 -11.19 8.10
N PRO A 254 -17.09 -10.37 7.34
CA PRO A 254 -18.48 -10.67 7.00
C PRO A 254 -18.66 -11.95 6.18
N SER A 255 -19.89 -12.45 6.16
CA SER A 255 -20.36 -13.49 5.23
C SER A 255 -20.08 -13.09 3.77
N PRO A 256 -19.73 -14.01 2.86
CA PRO A 256 -19.77 -15.47 2.98
C PRO A 256 -18.52 -16.11 3.57
N ILE A 257 -17.46 -15.34 3.87
CA ILE A 257 -16.17 -15.89 4.29
C ILE A 257 -16.12 -16.11 5.80
N GLY A 258 -16.55 -15.12 6.60
CA GLY A 258 -16.73 -15.30 8.04
C GLY A 258 -18.18 -15.60 8.38
N ASN A 259 -18.79 -14.80 9.26
CA ASN A 259 -20.15 -15.06 9.75
C ASN A 259 -21.13 -13.90 9.45
N ASN A 260 -22.43 -14.16 9.57
CA ASN A 260 -23.47 -13.17 9.25
C ASN A 260 -23.58 -12.01 10.27
N ASN A 261 -23.04 -12.20 11.48
CA ASN A 261 -22.97 -11.21 12.56
C ASN A 261 -21.65 -10.41 12.56
N ALA A 262 -20.72 -10.75 11.68
CA ALA A 262 -19.42 -10.08 11.57
C ALA A 262 -19.60 -8.80 10.75
N LYS A 263 -19.20 -7.68 11.36
CA LYS A 263 -19.43 -6.32 10.86
C LYS A 263 -18.12 -5.52 10.84
N GLY A 264 -16.98 -6.14 10.59
CA GLY A 264 -15.70 -5.43 10.59
C GLY A 264 -15.42 -4.66 11.90
N TYR A 265 -14.99 -3.41 11.76
CA TYR A 265 -14.56 -2.57 12.88
C TYR A 265 -15.14 -1.16 12.82
N ARG A 266 -15.34 -0.56 13.99
CA ARG A 266 -15.63 0.87 14.13
C ARG A 266 -14.43 1.60 14.69
N PHE A 267 -14.23 2.81 14.17
CA PHE A 267 -13.30 3.77 14.75
C PHE A 267 -14.09 4.76 15.58
N GLU A 268 -13.61 5.07 16.77
CA GLU A 268 -14.13 6.15 17.59
C GLU A 268 -12.99 7.04 18.05
N ILE A 269 -13.32 8.29 18.34
CA ILE A 269 -12.38 9.22 18.94
C ILE A 269 -13.07 10.00 20.06
N GLY A 270 -12.31 10.35 21.08
CA GLY A 270 -12.74 11.26 22.14
C GLY A 270 -11.60 12.19 22.53
N ALA A 271 -11.95 13.32 23.14
CA ALA A 271 -11.00 14.21 23.78
C ALA A 271 -11.40 14.43 25.24
N ASP A 272 -10.43 14.84 26.05
CA ASP A 272 -10.61 15.14 27.48
C ASP A 272 -11.20 16.54 27.74
N ASP A 273 -11.20 17.42 26.73
CA ASP A 273 -11.83 18.74 26.76
C ASP A 273 -12.25 19.15 25.34
N MET A 274 -12.94 20.28 25.22
CA MET A 274 -13.43 20.81 23.96
C MET A 274 -12.31 20.98 22.93
N MET A 275 -12.56 20.38 21.76
CA MET A 275 -11.75 20.54 20.55
C MET A 275 -12.47 21.47 19.58
N ASP A 276 -11.73 22.39 18.94
CA ASP A 276 -12.32 23.29 17.95
C ASP A 276 -12.67 22.53 16.66
N SER A 277 -11.80 21.59 16.28
CA SER A 277 -12.08 20.62 15.23
C SER A 277 -11.19 19.38 15.38
N ILE A 278 -11.74 18.24 14.99
CA ILE A 278 -10.97 17.05 14.64
C ILE A 278 -11.47 16.57 13.28
N THR A 279 -10.56 16.47 12.33
CA THR A 279 -10.86 16.12 10.94
C THR A 279 -10.10 14.87 10.56
N LEU A 280 -10.78 13.91 9.93
CA LEU A 280 -10.11 12.77 9.33
C LEU A 280 -9.38 13.22 8.05
N GLU A 281 -8.08 12.94 7.97
CA GLU A 281 -7.29 13.20 6.77
C GLU A 281 -7.28 11.97 5.86
N SER A 282 -7.07 10.79 6.44
CA SER A 282 -7.15 9.52 5.71
C SER A 282 -7.20 8.30 6.61
N ILE A 283 -7.76 7.22 6.05
CA ILE A 283 -7.65 5.85 6.58
C ILE A 283 -6.98 5.01 5.51
N THR A 284 -5.91 4.31 5.87
CA THR A 284 -5.25 3.36 4.99
C THR A 284 -5.33 1.96 5.58
N ARG A 285 -5.99 1.05 4.87
CA ARG A 285 -5.96 -0.39 5.14
C ARG A 285 -4.76 -0.99 4.43
N ILE A 286 -3.85 -1.61 5.18
CA ILE A 286 -2.66 -2.28 4.64
C ILE A 286 -2.77 -3.76 4.99
N SER A 287 -3.16 -4.58 4.03
CA SER A 287 -3.26 -6.02 4.20
C SER A 287 -1.89 -6.63 3.92
N MET A 288 -1.29 -7.23 4.95
CA MET A 288 0.04 -7.83 4.86
C MET A 288 -0.04 -9.29 4.44
N GLN A 289 1.07 -9.80 3.90
CA GLN A 289 1.19 -11.20 3.54
C GLN A 289 1.30 -12.06 4.81
N TYR A 290 0.65 -13.22 4.82
CA TYR A 290 0.99 -14.30 5.75
C TYR A 290 2.35 -14.89 5.33
N GLN A 291 3.31 -14.99 6.28
CA GLN A 291 4.58 -15.68 6.04
C GLN A 291 4.43 -17.18 6.24
#